data_AF-A0A060DV24-F1
#
_entry.id   AF-A0A060DV24-F1
#
_cell.length_a   1.000
_cell.length_b   1.000
_cell.length_c   1.000
_cell.angle_alpha   90.00
_cell.angle_beta   90.00
_cell.angle_gamma   90.00
#
_symmetry.space_group_name_H-M   'P 1'
#
loop_
_entity.id
_entity.type
_entity.pdbx_description
1 polymer ?
#
loop_
_entity_poly.entity_id
_entity_poly.type
_entity_poly.pdbx_seq_one_letter_code
_entity_poly.pdbx_strand_id
1 'polypeptide(L)'
;MKKHALVLAALVALTAGSALAHGFKAGPVDIEHPWARATAPSAPNGSAYMVLSTHGPDSDRLLSASTPVADKAELHTHLMDNGVMKMRQVDAIEVSPGSPTALQPGGLHVMLFGLKQPLAPGKAFPLTLTFEKAGPVTVQVDVQSAGSAAPSHGGAGGPQAGGTQHKH
;
A
#
# COMPACT_ATOMS: atom_id res chain seq x y z
N MET A 1 -17.53 -35.68 45.80
CA MET A 1 -17.44 -35.88 44.33
C MET A 1 -18.85 -35.82 43.75
N LYS A 2 -19.03 -35.06 42.65
CA LYS A 2 -20.31 -34.58 42.03
C LYS A 2 -20.89 -33.39 42.82
N LYS A 3 -21.27 -32.24 42.24
CA LYS A 3 -22.12 -31.98 41.06
C LYS A 3 -21.88 -30.53 40.57
N HIS A 4 -22.03 -30.30 39.27
CA HIS A 4 -21.85 -29.03 38.58
C HIS A 4 -22.84 -27.94 39.03
N ALA A 5 -22.40 -26.67 39.08
CA ALA A 5 -23.27 -25.51 38.99
C ALA A 5 -22.59 -24.42 38.15
N LEU A 6 -23.16 -24.26 36.97
CA LEU A 6 -22.85 -23.31 35.91
C LEU A 6 -23.67 -22.04 36.17
N VAL A 7 -23.06 -20.86 36.25
CA VAL A 7 -23.73 -19.61 35.86
C VAL A 7 -22.73 -18.71 35.16
N LEU A 8 -22.93 -18.63 33.85
CA LEU A 8 -22.27 -17.79 32.87
C LEU A 8 -23.00 -16.43 32.86
N ALA A 9 -22.34 -15.34 33.25
CA ALA A 9 -22.83 -14.00 33.01
C ALA A 9 -21.95 -13.36 31.93
N ALA A 10 -22.41 -13.50 30.68
CA ALA A 10 -21.77 -12.97 29.50
C ALA A 10 -21.90 -11.44 29.47
N LEU A 11 -20.78 -10.74 29.69
CA LEU A 11 -20.67 -9.32 29.41
C LEU A 11 -20.12 -9.17 27.98
N VAL A 12 -20.99 -9.29 26.98
CA VAL A 12 -20.62 -8.96 25.59
C VAL A 12 -20.69 -7.45 25.46
N ALA A 13 -19.57 -6.79 25.75
CA ALA A 13 -19.34 -5.42 25.33
C ALA A 13 -19.16 -5.44 23.81
N LEU A 14 -20.21 -5.04 23.09
CA LEU A 14 -20.18 -4.84 21.65
C LEU A 14 -19.33 -3.59 21.37
N THR A 15 -18.01 -3.74 21.31
CA THR A 15 -17.13 -2.69 20.82
C THR A 15 -17.37 -2.56 19.32
N ALA A 16 -18.18 -1.58 18.94
CA ALA A 16 -18.33 -1.15 17.56
C ALA A 16 -16.93 -0.80 17.02
N GLY A 17 -16.39 -1.69 16.18
CA GLY A 17 -15.14 -1.47 15.49
C GLY A 17 -15.29 -0.24 14.61
N SER A 18 -14.67 0.87 15.01
CA SER A 18 -14.39 1.95 14.10
C SER A 18 -13.63 1.34 12.92
N ALA A 19 -14.22 1.38 11.73
CA ALA A 19 -13.49 1.13 10.49
C ALA A 19 -12.46 2.26 10.36
N LEU A 20 -11.29 2.06 10.99
CA LEU A 20 -10.13 2.90 10.78
C LEU A 20 -9.78 2.76 9.30
N ALA A 21 -9.97 3.84 8.55
CA ALA A 21 -9.17 4.04 7.35
C ALA A 21 -7.71 3.81 7.75
N HIS A 22 -7.03 2.88 7.09
CA HIS A 22 -5.67 2.45 7.45
C HIS A 22 -4.66 3.52 7.01
N GLY A 23 -4.69 4.66 7.70
CA GLY A 23 -3.71 5.73 7.60
C GLY A 23 -2.62 5.53 8.63
N PHE A 24 -1.36 5.52 8.18
CA PHE A 24 -0.18 5.53 9.04
C PHE A 24 0.42 6.93 9.06
N LYS A 25 1.09 7.30 10.16
CA LYS A 25 1.73 8.61 10.30
C LYS A 25 3.20 8.48 10.68
N ALA A 26 4.02 9.35 10.11
CA ALA A 26 5.41 9.60 10.51
C ALA A 26 5.58 11.10 10.70
N GLY A 27 5.53 11.57 11.95
CA GLY A 27 5.49 13.01 12.23
C GLY A 27 4.37 13.71 11.44
N PRO A 28 4.70 14.68 10.56
CA PRO A 28 3.72 15.37 9.72
C PRO A 28 3.27 14.59 8.47
N VAL A 29 3.93 13.48 8.14
CA VAL A 29 3.65 12.70 6.93
C VAL A 29 2.53 11.70 7.19
N ASP A 30 1.50 11.75 6.35
CA ASP A 30 0.42 10.80 6.25
C ASP A 30 0.67 9.81 5.11
N ILE A 31 0.50 8.53 5.42
CA ILE A 31 0.68 7.41 4.50
C ILE A 31 -0.65 6.68 4.41
N GLU A 32 -1.30 6.81 3.27
CA GLU A 32 -2.64 6.31 3.05
C GLU A 32 -2.65 5.12 2.11
N HIS A 33 -3.50 4.14 2.46
CA HIS A 33 -3.78 2.95 1.66
C HIS A 33 -2.51 2.24 1.16
N PRO A 34 -1.59 1.77 2.03
CA PRO A 34 -0.49 0.95 1.57
C PRO A 34 -1.01 -0.39 1.05
N TRP A 35 -0.71 -0.71 -0.21
CA TRP A 35 -1.11 -1.96 -0.82
C TRP A 35 -0.06 -2.50 -1.80
N ALA A 36 -0.09 -3.80 -2.06
CA ALA A 36 0.78 -4.46 -3.01
C ALA A 36 -0.04 -5.31 -3.98
N ARG A 37 0.49 -5.49 -5.19
CA ARG A 37 -0.15 -6.39 -6.15
C ARG A 37 0.21 -7.84 -5.82
N ALA A 38 -0.79 -8.71 -5.81
CA ALA A 38 -0.59 -10.14 -5.67
C ALA A 38 0.34 -10.68 -6.76
N THR A 39 1.19 -11.63 -6.39
CA THR A 39 2.18 -12.20 -7.29
C THR A 39 1.90 -13.67 -7.58
N ALA A 40 2.34 -14.14 -8.76
CA ALA A 40 2.33 -15.56 -9.07
C ALA A 40 3.27 -16.33 -8.12
N PRO A 41 3.06 -17.64 -7.90
CA PRO A 41 3.87 -18.44 -6.98
C PRO A 41 5.38 -18.43 -7.26
N SER A 42 5.78 -18.24 -8.51
CA SER A 42 7.19 -18.23 -8.94
C SER A 42 7.71 -16.82 -9.27
N ALA A 43 6.97 -15.76 -8.93
CA ALA A 43 7.37 -14.41 -9.24
C ALA A 43 8.58 -13.99 -8.38
N PRO A 44 9.71 -13.59 -8.98
CA PRO A 44 10.89 -13.20 -8.22
C PRO A 44 10.73 -11.82 -7.55
N ASN A 45 9.80 -11.01 -8.05
CA ASN A 45 9.65 -9.60 -7.69
C ASN A 45 8.18 -9.22 -7.48
N GLY A 46 7.95 -8.12 -6.75
CA GLY A 46 6.64 -7.52 -6.53
C GLY A 46 6.71 -6.00 -6.44
N SER A 47 5.56 -5.36 -6.26
CA SER A 47 5.47 -3.91 -6.14
C SER A 47 4.46 -3.51 -5.06
N ALA A 48 4.79 -2.44 -4.34
CA ALA A 48 3.93 -1.80 -3.36
C ALA A 48 3.68 -0.33 -3.69
N TYR A 49 2.51 0.14 -3.29
CA TYR A 49 1.85 1.37 -3.69
C TYR A 49 1.20 2.00 -2.45
N MET A 50 1.08 3.32 -2.44
CA MET A 50 0.49 4.11 -1.35
C MET A 50 0.33 5.56 -1.80
N VAL A 51 -0.38 6.36 -1.02
CA VAL A 51 -0.41 7.81 -1.19
C VAL A 51 0.31 8.44 -0.01
N LEU A 52 1.24 9.35 -0.30
CA LEU A 52 1.99 10.11 0.70
C LEU A 52 1.50 11.55 0.69
N SER A 53 1.22 12.13 1.85
CA SER A 53 0.98 13.56 1.99
C SER A 53 1.69 14.07 3.24
N THR A 54 1.99 15.36 3.30
CA THR A 54 2.56 15.99 4.50
C THR A 54 1.70 17.17 4.93
N HIS A 55 1.53 17.32 6.24
CA HIS A 55 0.84 18.44 6.84
C HIS A 55 1.83 19.46 7.42
N GLY A 56 1.62 20.74 7.13
CA GLY A 56 2.52 21.82 7.53
C GLY A 56 3.27 22.43 6.35
N PRO A 57 4.16 23.41 6.58
CA PRO A 57 4.82 24.14 5.51
C PRO A 57 6.02 23.42 4.87
N ASP A 58 6.52 22.35 5.49
CA ASP A 58 7.77 21.71 5.11
C ASP A 58 7.56 20.44 4.26
N SER A 59 8.29 20.34 3.16
CA SER A 59 8.43 19.08 2.41
C SER A 59 9.26 18.05 3.17
N ASP A 60 9.00 16.77 2.93
CA ASP A 60 9.83 15.64 3.34
C ASP A 60 10.19 14.79 2.11
N ARG A 61 11.10 13.83 2.28
CA ARG A 61 11.55 12.92 1.23
C ARG A 61 11.58 11.49 1.76
N LEU A 62 10.91 10.58 1.07
CA LEU A 62 11.07 9.14 1.30
C LEU A 62 12.40 8.71 0.69
N LEU A 63 13.34 8.28 1.52
CA LEU A 63 14.71 7.92 1.11
C LEU A 63 14.87 6.43 0.84
N SER A 64 14.15 5.58 1.57
CA SER A 64 14.27 4.13 1.40
C SER A 64 13.05 3.38 1.92
N ALA A 65 12.95 2.13 1.50
CA ALA A 65 11.99 1.16 2.02
C ALA A 65 12.70 -0.16 2.36
N SER A 66 12.15 -0.94 3.30
CA SER A 66 12.62 -2.29 3.61
C SER A 66 11.50 -3.18 4.14
N THR A 67 11.59 -4.48 3.90
CA THR A 67 10.57 -5.45 4.35
C THR A 67 11.19 -6.83 4.55
N PRO A 68 10.70 -7.64 5.51
CA PRO A 68 11.19 -9.00 5.68
C PRO A 68 10.82 -9.95 4.53
N VAL A 69 9.79 -9.62 3.71
CA VAL A 69 9.28 -10.53 2.66
C VAL A 69 10.09 -10.52 1.36
N ALA A 70 11.04 -9.60 1.24
CA ALA A 70 11.91 -9.43 0.08
C ALA A 70 13.37 -9.29 0.53
N ASP A 71 14.31 -9.54 -0.38
CA ASP A 71 15.74 -9.32 -0.12
C ASP A 71 16.12 -7.84 -0.25
N LYS A 72 15.44 -7.11 -1.14
CA LYS A 72 15.66 -5.69 -1.35
C LYS A 72 14.36 -4.97 -1.67
N ALA A 73 14.22 -3.74 -1.18
CA ALA A 73 13.17 -2.82 -1.59
C ALA A 73 13.81 -1.53 -2.10
N GLU A 74 13.35 -1.04 -3.25
CA GLU A 74 13.87 0.14 -3.92
C GLU A 74 12.74 1.09 -4.33
N LEU A 75 13.03 2.39 -4.41
CA LEU A 75 12.08 3.38 -4.91
C LEU A 75 12.26 3.51 -6.42
N HIS A 76 11.18 3.36 -7.18
CA HIS A 76 11.22 3.34 -8.65
C HIS A 76 10.19 4.31 -9.23
N THR A 77 10.49 4.78 -10.43
CA THR A 77 9.57 5.56 -11.28
C THR A 77 9.51 4.96 -12.67
N HIS A 78 8.49 5.35 -13.44
CA HIS A 78 8.46 5.13 -14.87
C HIS A 78 8.75 6.46 -15.58
N LEU A 79 9.77 6.48 -16.42
CA LEU A 79 10.09 7.62 -17.27
C LEU A 79 9.86 7.24 -18.73
N MET A 80 9.24 8.16 -19.45
CA MET A 80 9.06 8.05 -20.89
C MET A 80 10.34 8.55 -21.56
N ASP A 81 11.15 7.62 -22.06
CA ASP A 81 12.41 7.92 -22.73
C ASP A 81 12.30 7.45 -24.18
N ASN A 82 12.26 8.40 -25.11
CA ASN A 82 12.10 8.17 -26.56
C ASN A 82 10.89 7.28 -26.92
N GLY A 83 9.74 7.53 -26.29
CA GLY A 83 8.50 6.77 -26.54
C GLY A 83 8.44 5.40 -25.87
N VAL A 84 9.48 5.01 -25.12
CA VAL A 84 9.51 3.77 -24.34
C VAL A 84 9.39 4.09 -22.86
N MET A 85 8.42 3.49 -22.19
CA MET A 85 8.31 3.53 -20.72
C MET A 85 9.41 2.67 -20.11
N LYS A 86 10.36 3.31 -19.42
CA LYS A 86 11.44 2.63 -18.69
C LYS A 86 11.25 2.78 -17.19
N MET A 87 11.32 1.66 -16.48
CA MET A 87 11.39 1.64 -15.02
C MET A 87 12.81 1.99 -14.58
N ARG A 88 12.94 2.97 -13.69
CA ARG A 88 14.24 3.44 -13.18
C ARG A 88 14.15 3.66 -11.67
N GLN A 89 15.18 3.22 -10.96
CA GLN A 89 15.37 3.51 -9.54
C GLN A 89 15.57 5.02 -9.33
N VAL A 90 14.97 5.56 -8.27
CA VAL A 90 15.19 6.93 -7.80
C VAL A 90 15.80 6.91 -6.39
N ASP A 91 16.62 7.91 -6.08
CA ASP A 91 17.28 8.01 -4.77
C ASP A 91 16.32 8.44 -3.66
N ALA A 92 15.27 9.18 -4.01
CA ALA A 92 14.23 9.61 -3.09
C ALA A 92 12.93 9.95 -3.82
N ILE A 93 11.83 9.95 -3.08
CA ILE A 93 10.52 10.44 -3.53
C ILE A 93 10.14 11.66 -2.69
N GLU A 94 9.84 12.78 -3.34
CA GLU A 94 9.43 14.00 -2.66
C GLU A 94 7.99 13.92 -2.17
N VAL A 95 7.74 14.43 -0.95
CA VAL A 95 6.44 14.59 -0.34
C VAL A 95 6.26 16.07 -0.02
N SER A 96 5.60 16.79 -0.92
CA SER A 96 5.41 18.24 -0.82
C SER A 96 4.06 18.59 -0.16
N PRO A 97 3.98 19.65 0.65
CA PRO A 97 2.71 20.11 1.21
C PRO A 97 1.68 20.45 0.13
N GLY A 98 0.41 20.13 0.39
CA GLY A 98 -0.70 20.49 -0.49
C GLY A 98 -0.80 19.70 -1.81
N SER A 99 0.16 18.82 -2.11
CA SER A 99 0.12 17.93 -3.27
C SER A 99 0.45 16.49 -2.85
N PRO A 100 -0.55 15.62 -2.70
CA PRO A 100 -0.31 14.20 -2.41
C PRO A 100 0.56 13.54 -3.48
N THR A 101 1.59 12.82 -3.05
CA THR A 101 2.46 12.02 -3.92
C THR A 101 1.92 10.60 -4.01
N ALA A 102 1.33 10.26 -5.16
CA ALA A 102 0.77 8.94 -5.40
C ALA A 102 1.82 7.96 -5.93
N LEU A 103 2.10 6.90 -5.17
CA LEU A 103 2.80 5.71 -5.65
C LEU A 103 1.74 4.74 -6.19
N GLN A 104 1.71 4.55 -7.52
CA GLN A 104 0.66 3.81 -8.22
C GLN A 104 1.21 3.04 -9.43
N PRO A 105 0.48 2.03 -9.94
CA PRO A 105 0.86 1.32 -11.15
C PRO A 105 1.14 2.26 -12.33
N GLY A 106 2.30 2.11 -12.98
CA GLY A 106 2.72 2.96 -14.09
C GLY A 106 3.36 4.29 -13.69
N GLY A 107 3.49 4.58 -12.40
CA GLY A 107 4.18 5.75 -11.87
C GLY A 107 5.20 5.39 -10.78
N LEU A 108 5.30 6.23 -9.75
CA LEU A 108 6.16 5.94 -8.61
C LEU A 108 5.70 4.67 -7.88
N HIS A 109 6.63 3.86 -7.38
CA HIS A 109 6.30 2.67 -6.59
C HIS A 109 7.50 2.17 -5.79
N VAL A 110 7.24 1.32 -4.80
CA VAL A 110 8.28 0.55 -4.13
C VAL A 110 8.41 -0.80 -4.84
N MET A 111 9.56 -1.03 -5.46
CA MET A 111 9.89 -2.29 -6.12
C MET A 111 10.52 -3.25 -5.11
N LEU A 112 10.00 -4.48 -5.04
CA LEU A 112 10.46 -5.53 -4.15
C LEU A 112 11.19 -6.60 -4.97
N PHE A 113 12.47 -6.82 -4.68
CA PHE A 113 13.31 -7.81 -5.34
C PHE A 113 13.62 -8.99 -4.43
N GLY A 114 13.65 -10.20 -5.00
CA GLY A 114 13.95 -11.42 -4.25
C GLY A 114 12.85 -11.73 -3.25
N LEU A 115 11.61 -11.87 -3.72
CA LEU A 115 10.49 -12.28 -2.88
C LEU A 115 10.78 -13.66 -2.28
N LYS A 116 10.75 -13.74 -0.95
CA LYS A 116 10.97 -15.00 -0.19
C LYS A 116 9.72 -15.88 -0.18
N GLN A 117 8.57 -15.27 -0.40
CA GLN A 117 7.28 -15.92 -0.54
C GLN A 117 6.38 -15.11 -1.48
N PRO A 118 5.40 -15.74 -2.16
CA PRO A 118 4.45 -15.03 -2.99
C PRO A 118 3.61 -14.04 -2.16
N LEU A 119 3.29 -12.89 -2.74
CA LEU A 119 2.32 -11.96 -2.17
C LEU A 119 0.92 -12.51 -2.47
N ALA A 120 0.29 -13.14 -1.46
CA ALA A 120 -1.02 -13.77 -1.61
C ALA A 120 -2.17 -12.77 -1.33
N PRO A 121 -3.22 -12.72 -2.17
CA PRO A 121 -4.37 -11.84 -1.96
C PRO A 121 -5.00 -11.99 -0.56
N GLY A 122 -5.38 -10.87 0.05
CA GLY A 122 -5.98 -10.84 1.39
C GLY A 122 -5.01 -11.10 2.54
N LYS A 123 -3.70 -11.20 2.25
CA LYS A 123 -2.63 -11.13 3.25
C LYS A 123 -2.09 -9.71 3.35
N ALA A 124 -1.36 -9.44 4.41
CA ALA A 124 -0.63 -8.20 4.59
C ALA A 124 0.81 -8.50 5.04
N PHE A 125 1.71 -7.54 4.82
CA PHE A 125 3.09 -7.61 5.30
C PHE A 125 3.59 -6.24 5.78
N PRO A 126 4.55 -6.20 6.73
CA PRO A 126 5.13 -4.94 7.16
C PRO A 126 6.11 -4.38 6.11
N LEU A 127 6.02 -3.09 5.86
CA LEU A 127 6.98 -2.31 5.07
C LEU A 127 7.46 -1.13 5.92
N THR A 128 8.77 -1.04 6.12
CA THR A 128 9.38 0.12 6.79
C THR A 128 9.76 1.15 5.74
N LEU A 129 9.27 2.37 5.90
CA LEU A 129 9.55 3.54 5.08
C LEU A 129 10.43 4.49 5.89
N THR A 130 11.56 4.93 5.33
CA THR A 130 12.47 5.87 6.01
C THR A 130 12.40 7.23 5.33
N PHE A 131 11.83 8.20 6.03
CA PHE A 131 11.78 9.59 5.60
C PHE A 131 12.99 10.38 6.09
N GLU A 132 13.37 11.42 5.35
CA GLU A 132 14.51 12.27 5.65
C GLU A 132 14.34 13.05 6.95
N LYS A 133 13.16 13.63 7.19
CA LYS A 133 12.86 14.42 8.39
C LYS A 133 12.01 13.65 9.40
N ALA A 134 10.95 13.00 8.94
CA ALA A 134 10.05 12.26 9.82
C ALA A 134 10.64 10.95 10.37
N GLY A 135 11.72 10.45 9.77
CA GLY A 135 12.37 9.21 10.19
C GLY A 135 11.63 7.94 9.75
N PRO A 136 11.95 6.78 10.36
CA PRO A 136 11.39 5.50 9.97
C PRO A 136 9.98 5.27 10.52
N VAL A 137 9.11 4.70 9.69
CA VAL A 137 7.76 4.24 10.07
C VAL A 137 7.48 2.88 9.43
N THR A 138 6.87 1.98 10.19
CA THR A 138 6.42 0.69 9.66
C THR A 138 4.92 0.74 9.36
N VAL A 139 4.55 0.42 8.13
CA VAL A 139 3.17 0.34 7.66
C VAL A 139 2.79 -1.11 7.33
N GLN A 140 1.51 -1.45 7.45
CA GLN A 140 1.00 -2.72 6.91
C GLN A 140 0.55 -2.50 5.47
N VAL A 141 1.05 -3.36 4.58
CA VAL A 141 0.77 -3.33 3.15
C VAL A 141 -0.18 -4.47 2.82
N ASP A 142 -1.40 -4.14 2.41
CA ASP A 142 -2.42 -5.12 2.04
C ASP A 142 -2.18 -5.65 0.62
N VAL A 143 -2.19 -6.97 0.46
CA VAL A 143 -2.02 -7.60 -0.85
C VAL A 143 -3.38 -7.71 -1.55
N GLN A 144 -3.51 -7.01 -2.67
CA GLN A 144 -4.71 -6.98 -3.49
C GLN A 144 -4.54 -7.78 -4.79
N SER A 145 -5.65 -8.20 -5.39
CA SER A 145 -5.66 -9.01 -6.62
C SER A 145 -4.85 -8.40 -7.77
N ALA A 146 -4.28 -9.27 -8.61
CA ALA A 146 -3.51 -8.90 -9.80
C ALA A 146 -4.43 -8.27 -10.87
N GLY A 147 -4.76 -7.00 -10.72
CA GLY A 147 -5.73 -6.28 -11.55
C GLY A 147 -6.33 -5.06 -10.86
N SER A 148 -6.16 -4.95 -9.53
CA SER A 148 -6.58 -3.75 -8.81
C SER A 148 -5.83 -2.51 -9.32
N ALA A 149 -6.60 -1.46 -9.61
CA ALA A 149 -6.13 -0.09 -9.66
C ALA A 149 -6.09 0.47 -8.22
N ALA A 150 -5.34 1.56 -7.99
CA ALA A 150 -5.36 2.25 -6.70
C ALA A 150 -6.82 2.59 -6.30
N PRO A 151 -7.19 2.52 -5.00
CA PRO A 151 -8.52 2.89 -4.55
C PRO A 151 -8.83 4.33 -5.00
N SER A 152 -9.91 4.51 -5.76
CA SER A 152 -10.34 5.84 -6.21
C SER A 152 -10.85 6.64 -5.01
N HIS A 153 -10.16 7.72 -4.63
CA HIS A 153 -10.75 8.73 -3.74
C HIS A 153 -11.70 9.60 -4.57
N GLY A 154 -12.97 9.20 -4.60
CA GLY A 154 -14.03 9.94 -5.29
C GLY A 154 -15.40 9.29 -5.04
N GLY A 155 -16.34 10.07 -4.51
CA GLY A 155 -17.61 9.60 -3.97
C GLY A 155 -18.57 8.94 -4.96
N ALA A 156 -19.41 8.08 -4.39
CA ALA A 156 -20.80 7.75 -4.76
C ALA A 156 -21.19 7.60 -6.25
N GLY A 157 -21.39 6.33 -6.66
CA GLY A 157 -22.69 5.85 -7.17
C GLY A 157 -23.04 5.98 -8.67
N GLY A 158 -22.62 4.98 -9.47
CA GLY A 158 -23.24 4.29 -10.64
C GLY A 158 -24.16 4.98 -11.69
N PRO A 159 -24.61 4.28 -12.75
CA PRO A 159 -24.34 2.89 -13.16
C PRO A 159 -23.77 2.72 -14.60
N GLN A 160 -23.39 1.48 -14.84
CA GLN A 160 -22.82 0.86 -16.03
C GLN A 160 -23.90 0.58 -17.12
N ALA A 161 -23.59 0.83 -18.40
CA ALA A 161 -24.19 0.19 -19.59
C ALA A 161 -23.31 0.51 -20.82
N GLY A 162 -22.49 -0.40 -21.35
CA GLY A 162 -22.81 -1.39 -22.40
C GLY A 162 -21.65 -1.26 -23.42
N GLY A 163 -20.89 -2.28 -23.79
CA GLY A 163 -21.32 -3.53 -24.41
C GLY A 163 -21.08 -3.41 -25.93
N THR A 164 -19.85 -3.63 -26.40
CA THR A 164 -19.58 -3.82 -27.83
C THR A 164 -18.69 -5.03 -28.07
N GLN A 165 -19.35 -5.99 -28.71
CA GLN A 165 -18.88 -7.28 -29.19
C GLN A 165 -18.15 -7.06 -30.52
N HIS A 166 -16.87 -7.44 -30.62
CA HIS A 166 -16.19 -7.57 -31.91
C HIS A 166 -16.20 -9.04 -32.32
N LYS A 167 -16.92 -9.33 -33.40
CA LYS A 167 -16.91 -10.61 -34.11
C LYS A 167 -16.03 -10.45 -35.36
N HIS A 168 -15.40 -11.56 -35.72
CA HIS A 168 -14.52 -11.81 -36.87
C HIS A 168 -15.02 -11.24 -38.20
#